data_AF-A0A6M1UFZ4-F1
#
_entry.id   AF-A0A6M1UFZ4-F1
#
_cell.length_a   1.000
_cell.length_b   1.000
_cell.length_c   1.000
_cell.angle_alpha   90.00
_cell.angle_beta   90.00
_cell.angle_gamma   90.00
#
_symmetry.space_group_name_H-M   'P 1'
#
loop_
_entity.id
_entity.type
_entity.pdbx_description
1 polymer ?
#
loop_
_entity_poly.entity_id
_entity_poly.type
_entity_poly.pdbx_seq_one_letter_code
_entity_poly.pdbx_strand_id
1 'polypeptide(L)' 'MPEARVTLEFVEHDGKTKLISRTQYAMEEALKSVLDMGVIQGITETWDQLADFLAELQSK' A
#
# COMPACT_ATOMS: atom_id res chain seq x y z
N MET A 1 -7.87 12.06 -9.43
CA MET A 1 -6.74 11.13 -9.36
C MET A 1 -6.68 10.34 -10.66
N PRO A 2 -5.50 10.06 -11.23
CA PRO A 2 -5.39 9.21 -12.41
C PRO A 2 -5.94 7.82 -12.11
N GLU A 3 -6.52 7.17 -13.13
CA GLU A 3 -6.95 5.80 -13.01
C GLU A 3 -5.73 4.90 -12.76
N ALA A 4 -5.84 4.05 -11.74
CA ALA A 4 -4.77 3.17 -11.31
C ALA A 4 -5.32 1.77 -11.07
N ARG A 5 -4.63 0.76 -11.59
CA ARG A 5 -4.92 -0.64 -11.29
C ARG A 5 -4.05 -1.07 -10.11
N VAL A 6 -4.67 -1.30 -8.96
CA VAL A 6 -4.00 -1.79 -7.76
C VAL A 6 -4.19 -3.29 -7.64
N THR A 7 -3.09 -4.02 -7.47
CA THR A 7 -3.09 -5.46 -7.16
C THR A 7 -2.43 -5.66 -5.81
N LEU A 8 -3.13 -6.31 -4.89
CA LEU A 8 -2.64 -6.66 -3.56
C LEU A 8 -2.40 -8.16 -3.49
N GLU A 9 -1.15 -8.55 -3.28
CA GLU A 9 -0.75 -9.94 -3.09
C GLU A 9 -0.44 -10.18 -1.61
N PHE A 10 -1.05 -11.23 -1.06
CA PHE A 10 -0.84 -11.69 0.30
C PHE A 10 0.01 -12.95 0.22
N VAL A 11 1.23 -12.90 0.74
CA VAL A 11 2.15 -14.03 0.72
C VAL A 11 2.59 -14.37 2.13
N GLU A 12 2.70 -15.66 2.42
CA GLU A 12 3.32 -16.13 3.66
C GLU A 12 4.80 -15.70 3.67
N HIS A 13 5.25 -15.19 4.80
CA HIS A 13 6.65 -14.83 5.00
C HIS A 13 7.02 -14.96 6.48
N ASP A 14 7.86 -15.95 6.81
CA ASP A 14 8.42 -16.19 8.14
C ASP A 14 7.36 -16.25 9.26
N GLY A 15 6.25 -16.96 9.02
CA GLY A 15 5.14 -17.07 9.96
C GLY A 15 4.30 -15.79 10.12
N LYS A 16 4.55 -14.79 9.26
CA LYS A 16 3.74 -13.57 9.11
C LYS A 16 3.18 -13.48 7.69
N THR A 17 2.40 -12.43 7.43
CA THR A 17 1.91 -12.10 6.09
C THR A 17 2.68 -10.92 5.54
N LYS A 18 3.32 -11.10 4.38
CA LYS A 18 3.88 -10.02 3.60
C LYS A 18 2.82 -9.54 2.59
N LEU A 19 2.59 -8.24 2.58
CA LEU A 19 1.71 -7.56 1.64
C LEU A 19 2.55 -6.93 0.53
N ILE A 20 2.22 -7.23 -0.72
CA ILE A 20 2.82 -6.58 -1.89
C ILE A 20 1.71 -5.83 -2.60
N SER A 21 1.74 -4.50 -2.53
CA SER A 21 0.83 -3.63 -3.28
C SER A 21 1.51 -3.16 -4.55
N ARG A 22 0.99 -3.57 -5.71
CA ARG A 22 1.46 -3.14 -7.03
C ARG A 22 0.41 -2.24 -7.67
N THR A 23 0.75 -0.97 -7.81
CA THR A 23 -0.08 0.02 -8.49
C THR A 23 0.45 0.28 -9.89
N GLN A 24 -0.40 0.07 -10.90
CA GLN A 24 -0.09 0.33 -12.31
C GLN A 24 -0.87 1.55 -12.79
N TYR A 25 -0.17 2.49 -13.41
CA TYR A 25 -0.74 3.67 -14.05
C TYR A 25 -0.65 3.52 -15.57
N ALA A 26 -1.63 4.07 -16.29
CA ALA A 26 -1.69 3.97 -17.74
C ALA A 26 -0.56 4.74 -18.47
N MET A 27 -0.05 5.80 -17.85
CA MET A 27 0.92 6.73 -18.43
C MET A 27 1.99 7.13 -17.42
N GLU A 28 3.19 7.43 -17.91
CA GLU A 28 4.33 7.88 -17.08
C GLU A 28 4.02 9.18 -16.32
N GLU A 29 3.42 10.16 -16.99
CA GLU A 29 3.07 11.45 -16.39
C GLU A 29 2.10 11.28 -15.20
N ALA A 30 1.19 10.32 -15.30
CA ALA A 30 0.27 10.00 -14.21
C ALA A 30 1.00 9.42 -12.99
N LEU A 31 2.01 8.57 -13.20
CA LEU A 31 2.88 8.06 -12.15
C LEU A 31 3.70 9.19 -11.52
N LYS A 32 4.29 10.06 -12.33
CA LYS A 32 5.10 11.19 -11.84
C LYS A 32 4.27 12.14 -10.99
N SER A 33 3.08 12.50 -11.46
CA SER A 33 2.16 13.38 -10.72
C SER A 33 1.82 12.84 -9.33
N VAL A 34 1.52 11.55 -9.19
CA VAL A 34 1.20 10.97 -7.87
C VAL A 34 2.43 10.84 -6.97
N LEU A 35 3.61 10.61 -7.54
CA LEU A 35 4.87 10.59 -6.79
C LEU A 35 5.17 11.98 -6.22
N ASP A 36 5.05 13.02 -7.04
CA ASP A 36 5.26 14.42 -6.63
C ASP A 36 4.24 14.88 -5.58
N MET A 37 3.02 14.34 -5.62
CA MET A 37 1.98 14.55 -4.61
C MET A 37 2.22 13.80 -3.29
N GLY A 38 3.27 12.98 -3.18
CA GLY A 38 3.61 12.27 -1.95
C GLY A 38 2.83 10.98 -1.73
N VAL A 39 2.37 10.30 -2.79
CA VAL A 39 1.60 9.04 -2.68
C VAL A 39 2.31 7.97 -1.84
N ILE A 40 3.63 7.92 -1.89
CA ILE A 40 4.43 6.96 -1.12
C ILE A 40 4.28 7.21 0.39
N GLN A 41 4.34 8.47 0.81
CA GLN A 41 4.15 8.81 2.23
C GLN A 41 2.75 8.42 2.70
N GLY A 42 1.71 8.79 1.96
CA GLY A 42 0.33 8.44 2.34
C GLY A 42 0.08 6.93 2.40
N ILE A 43 0.70 6.16 1.49
CA ILE A 43 0.64 4.69 1.53
C ILE A 43 1.37 4.15 2.76
N THR A 44 2.55 4.66 3.09
CA THR A 44 3.30 4.25 4.31
C THR A 44 2.47 4.49 5.56
N GLU A 45 1.91 5.69 5.73
CA GLU A 45 1.07 6.04 6.88
C GLU A 45 -0.17 5.13 6.99
N THR A 46 -0.75 4.76 5.84
CA THR A 46 -1.88 3.81 5.80
C THR A 46 -1.48 2.42 6.27
N TRP A 47 -0.29 1.93 5.90
CA TRP A 47 0.20 0.63 6.35
C TRP A 47 0.56 0.62 7.83
N ASP A 48 1.11 1.71 8.36
CA ASP A 48 1.40 1.86 9.78
C ASP A 48 0.10 1.78 10.60
N GLN A 49 -0.95 2.51 10.19
CA GLN A 49 -2.26 2.44 10.82
C GLN A 49 -2.90 1.04 10.73
N LEU A 50 -2.71 0.34 9.61
CA LEU A 50 -3.19 -1.04 9.48
C LEU A 50 -2.46 -1.97 10.45
N ALA A 51 -1.14 -1.81 10.62
CA ALA A 51 -0.37 -2.59 11.55
C ALA A 51 -0.84 -2.38 13.00
N ASP A 52 -1.07 -1.12 13.40
CA ASP A 52 -1.61 -0.77 14.72
C ASP A 52 -2.99 -1.38 14.93
N PHE A 53 -3.89 -1.24 13.95
CA PHE A 53 -5.24 -1.80 14.01
C PHE A 53 -5.24 -3.33 14.14
N LEU A 54 -4.35 -4.02 13.42
CA LEU A 54 -4.22 -5.48 13.54
C LEU A 54 -3.66 -5.89 14.91
N ALA A 55 -2.72 -5.12 15.48
CA ALA A 55 -2.20 -5.38 16.81
C ALA A 55 -3.30 -5.23 17.88
N GLU A 56 -4.15 -4.20 17.78
CA GLU A 56 -5.31 -4.03 18.66
C GLU A 56 -6.32 -5.17 18.53
N LEU A 57 -6.59 -5.65 17.31
CA LEU A 57 -7.50 -6.77 17.06
C LEU A 57 -6.99 -8.09 17.63
N GLN A 58 -5.68 -8.34 17.59
CA GLN A 58 -5.06 -9.57 18.08
C GLN A 58 -4.84 -9.59 19.60
N SER A 59 -4.90 -8.42 20.26
CA SER A 59 -4.77 -8.26 21.70
C SER A 59 -6.09 -8.48 22.47
N LYS A 60 -7.20 -8.70 21.75
CA LYS A 60 -8.52 -9.04 22.30
C LYS A 60 -8.79 -10.53 22.20
#